data_AF-E4N499-F1
#
_entry.id   AF-E4N499-F1
#
_cell.length_a   1.000
_cell.length_b   1.000
_cell.length_c   1.000
_cell.angle_alpha   90.00
_cell.angle_beta   90.00
_cell.angle_gamma   90.00
#
_symmetry.space_group_name_H-M   'P 1'
#
loop_
_entity.id
_entity.type
_entity.pdbx_description
1 polymer ?
#
loop_
_entity_poly.entity_id
_entity_poly.type
_entity_poly.pdbx_seq_one_letter_code
_entity_poly.pdbx_strand_id
1 'polypeptide(L)'
;MRAPHGCAEGIGGWSGGEPLSRTGVGTLRSVVWRWPMTDQQTCPGCGGARGTEKTEHSVETDAEGRQQPVRRSYWSPCSVCGGSGVVQR
;
A
#
# COMPACT_ATOMS: atom_id res chain seq x y z
N MET A 1 27.16 40.24 -19.05
CA MET A 1 27.05 40.25 -17.57
C MET A 1 25.83 39.38 -17.25
N ARG A 2 25.79 38.31 -16.47
CA ARG A 2 26.62 37.72 -15.41
C ARG A 2 26.22 36.23 -15.33
N ALA A 3 27.16 35.37 -14.96
CA ALA A 3 27.13 33.90 -15.06
C ALA A 3 26.09 33.20 -14.14
N PRO A 4 25.66 31.96 -14.47
CA PRO A 4 25.10 31.04 -13.48
C PRO A 4 26.20 30.46 -12.59
N HIS A 5 25.86 30.35 -11.31
CA HIS A 5 26.71 29.92 -10.21
C HIS A 5 27.32 28.54 -10.44
N GLY A 6 28.64 28.46 -10.31
CA GLY A 6 29.36 27.21 -10.15
C GLY A 6 29.06 26.60 -8.79
N CYS A 7 28.68 25.32 -8.80
CA CYS A 7 28.89 24.44 -7.66
C CYS A 7 30.17 23.65 -7.97
N ALA A 8 31.29 24.17 -7.49
CA ALA A 8 32.51 23.40 -7.29
C ALA A 8 32.58 23.01 -5.81
N GLU A 9 33.28 21.89 -5.54
CA GLU A 9 33.72 21.40 -4.22
C GLU A 9 32.67 20.54 -3.46
N GLY A 10 32.96 19.31 -3.02
CA GLY A 10 34.25 18.67 -2.80
C GLY A 10 34.21 17.16 -3.01
N ILE A 11 35.23 16.67 -3.69
CA ILE A 11 35.70 15.29 -3.65
C ILE A 11 36.30 15.02 -2.26
N GLY A 12 35.43 14.64 -1.31
CA GLY A 12 35.81 14.28 0.04
C GLY A 12 36.53 12.93 0.08
N GLY A 13 37.86 12.98 0.16
CA GLY A 13 38.68 12.18 1.07
C GLY A 13 38.49 10.67 1.05
N TRP A 14 39.32 10.00 0.25
CA TRP A 14 39.55 8.57 0.24
C TRP A 14 40.50 8.31 1.41
N SER A 15 39.92 8.11 2.60
CA SER A 15 40.69 7.73 3.78
C SER A 15 40.91 6.21 3.74
N GLY A 16 42.18 5.83 3.69
CA GLY A 16 42.65 4.47 3.57
C GLY A 16 42.11 3.53 4.66
N GLY A 17 41.55 2.41 4.22
CA GLY A 17 41.40 1.22 5.03
C GLY A 17 42.57 0.28 4.75
N GLU A 18 43.52 0.20 5.68
CA GLU A 18 44.54 -0.83 5.73
C GLU A 18 43.92 -2.24 5.67
N PRO A 19 44.42 -3.18 4.85
CA PRO A 19 43.97 -4.57 4.90
C PRO A 19 44.76 -5.31 5.99
N LEU A 20 44.27 -5.28 7.22
CA LEU A 20 44.81 -6.13 8.27
C LEU A 20 43.99 -7.40 8.44
N SER A 21 44.67 -8.50 8.10
CA SER A 21 44.56 -9.81 8.75
C SER A 21 43.42 -10.72 8.28
N ARG A 22 43.72 -11.33 7.14
CA ARG A 22 43.27 -12.64 6.69
C ARG A 22 43.61 -13.72 7.72
N THR A 23 42.70 -14.03 8.64
CA THR A 23 42.51 -15.36 9.26
C THR A 23 41.18 -15.37 10.01
N GLY A 24 40.21 -16.16 9.57
CA GLY A 24 38.95 -16.30 10.29
C GLY A 24 37.90 -17.09 9.52
N VAL A 25 38.10 -18.40 9.49
CA VAL A 25 37.10 -19.48 9.39
C VAL A 25 35.76 -19.14 8.73
N GLY A 26 35.50 -19.78 7.59
CA GLY A 26 34.25 -19.68 6.86
C GLY A 26 33.05 -20.14 7.70
N THR A 27 32.39 -19.18 8.33
CA THR A 27 31.00 -19.32 8.73
C THR A 27 30.19 -18.72 7.61
N LEU A 28 29.62 -19.57 6.74
CA LEU A 28 28.51 -19.16 5.88
C LEU A 28 27.38 -18.77 6.83
N ARG A 29 27.39 -17.52 7.32
CA ARG A 29 26.24 -16.91 7.97
C ARG A 29 25.21 -16.84 6.85
N SER A 30 24.31 -17.83 6.81
CA SER A 30 23.08 -17.76 6.06
C SER A 30 22.46 -16.41 6.40
N VAL A 31 22.58 -15.47 5.48
CA VAL A 31 21.84 -14.23 5.54
C VAL A 31 20.42 -14.68 5.27
N VAL A 32 19.69 -15.00 6.34
CA VAL A 32 18.24 -15.12 6.25
C VAL A 32 17.79 -13.72 5.92
N TRP A 33 17.71 -13.44 4.62
CA TRP A 33 17.02 -12.27 4.12
C TRP A 33 15.58 -12.42 4.60
N ARG A 34 15.28 -11.76 5.73
CA ARG A 34 13.94 -11.61 6.26
C ARG A 34 13.24 -10.69 5.28
N TRP A 35 12.64 -11.28 4.24
CA TRP A 35 11.61 -10.60 3.47
C TRP A 35 10.58 -10.07 4.46
N PRO A 36 10.20 -8.78 4.41
CA PRO A 36 9.10 -8.32 5.21
C PRO A 36 7.86 -9.09 4.74
N MET A 37 7.36 -10.00 5.58
CA MET A 37 5.99 -10.47 5.44
C MET A 37 5.13 -9.24 5.65
N THR A 38 4.45 -8.77 4.59
CA THR A 38 3.51 -7.66 4.74
C THR A 38 2.45 -8.11 5.72
N ASP A 39 2.37 -7.41 6.84
CA ASP A 39 1.45 -7.72 7.92
C ASP A 39 0.02 -7.46 7.43
N GLN A 40 -0.68 -8.55 7.12
CA GLN A 40 -2.06 -8.48 6.62
C GLN A 40 -2.98 -8.20 7.80
N GLN A 41 -3.56 -7.00 7.82
CA GLN A 41 -4.51 -6.59 8.84
C GLN A 41 -5.94 -6.77 8.33
N THR A 42 -6.85 -7.19 9.20
CA THR A 42 -8.28 -7.26 8.86
C THR A 42 -8.76 -5.90 8.38
N CYS A 43 -9.47 -5.88 7.25
CA CYS A 43 -9.96 -4.62 6.68
C CYS A 43 -10.93 -3.95 7.67
N PRO A 44 -10.63 -2.74 8.16
CA PRO A 44 -11.49 -2.06 9.13
C PRO A 44 -12.83 -1.62 8.52
N GLY A 45 -12.89 -1.40 7.20
CA GLY A 45 -14.11 -0.97 6.52
C GLY A 45 -15.20 -2.04 6.44
N CYS A 46 -14.85 -3.33 6.50
CA CYS A 46 -15.82 -4.43 6.46
C CYS A 46 -15.62 -5.48 7.56
N GLY A 47 -14.70 -5.26 8.50
CA GLY A 47 -14.38 -6.22 9.56
C GLY A 47 -13.97 -7.61 9.04
N GLY A 48 -13.40 -7.69 7.83
CA GLY A 48 -13.06 -8.98 7.20
C GLY A 48 -14.20 -9.66 6.43
N ALA A 49 -15.41 -9.11 6.41
CA ALA A 49 -16.57 -9.68 5.70
C ALA A 49 -16.47 -9.63 4.17
N ARG A 50 -15.43 -9.01 3.60
CA ARG A 50 -15.16 -8.85 2.15
C ARG A 50 -16.21 -8.03 1.38
N GLY A 51 -17.29 -7.63 2.02
CA GLY A 51 -18.33 -6.81 1.43
C GLY A 51 -19.10 -6.04 2.48
N THR A 52 -19.96 -5.17 2.01
CA THR A 52 -20.91 -4.43 2.83
C THR A 52 -22.25 -4.40 2.12
N GLU A 53 -23.33 -4.48 2.90
CA GLU A 53 -24.65 -4.18 2.38
C GLU A 53 -24.71 -2.70 2.00
N LYS A 54 -25.22 -2.42 0.80
CA LYS A 54 -25.48 -1.08 0.32
C LYS A 54 -26.96 -0.94 0.02
N THR A 55 -27.46 0.25 0.30
CA THR A 55 -28.78 0.67 -0.14
C THR A 55 -28.59 1.69 -1.25
N GLU A 56 -29.20 1.44 -2.41
CA GLU A 56 -29.39 2.45 -3.44
C GLU A 56 -30.79 3.04 -3.36
N HIS A 57 -30.84 4.35 -3.51
CA HIS A 57 -32.05 5.14 -3.56
C HIS A 57 -32.19 5.69 -4.97
N SER A 58 -33.28 5.35 -5.63
CA SER A 58 -33.59 5.81 -6.98
C SER A 58 -35.03 6.32 -7.03
N VAL A 59 -35.34 7.09 -8.06
CA VAL A 59 -36.71 7.50 -8.37
C VAL A 59 -37.08 6.87 -9.70
N GLU A 60 -38.10 6.04 -9.70
CA GLU A 60 -38.64 5.41 -10.90
C GLU A 60 -40.01 6.01 -11.21
N THR A 61 -40.40 6.02 -12.49
CA THR A 61 -41.73 6.48 -12.90
C THR A 61 -42.63 5.26 -13.05
N ASP A 62 -43.78 5.26 -12.37
CA ASP A 62 -44.77 4.17 -12.48
C ASP A 62 -45.51 4.20 -13.83
N ALA A 63 -46.33 3.17 -14.07
CA ALA A 63 -47.10 3.07 -15.31
C ALA A 63 -48.10 4.23 -15.50
N GLU A 64 -48.46 4.91 -14.42
CA GLU A 64 -49.34 6.08 -14.42
C GLU A 64 -48.59 7.42 -14.55
N GLY A 65 -47.26 7.38 -14.76
CA GLY A 65 -46.44 8.56 -14.95
C GLY A 65 -46.06 9.28 -13.65
N ARG A 66 -46.26 8.67 -12.47
CA ARG A 66 -45.91 9.26 -11.18
C ARG A 66 -44.52 8.81 -10.75
N GLN A 67 -43.77 9.72 -10.16
CA GLN A 67 -42.49 9.40 -9.55
C GLN A 67 -42.68 8.67 -8.22
N GLN A 68 -41.99 7.54 -8.08
CA GLN A 68 -42.00 6.72 -6.88
C GLN A 68 -40.55 6.55 -6.37
N PRO A 69 -40.30 6.75 -5.06
CA PRO A 69 -39.03 6.43 -4.47
C PRO A 69 -38.86 4.91 -4.40
N VAL A 70 -37.76 4.41 -4.95
CA VAL A 70 -37.42 2.99 -4.93
C VAL A 70 -36.14 2.81 -4.15
N ARG A 71 -36.17 1.85 -3.21
CA ARG A 71 -35.02 1.48 -2.37
C ARG A 71 -34.63 0.05 -2.70
N ARG A 72 -33.37 -0.14 -3.10
CA ARG A 72 -32.82 -1.47 -3.41
C ARG A 72 -31.63 -1.73 -2.50
N SER A 73 -31.68 -2.82 -1.74
CA SER A 73 -30.54 -3.29 -0.95
C SER A 73 -29.80 -4.35 -1.75
N TYR A 74 -28.48 -4.23 -1.81
CA TYR A 74 -27.61 -5.22 -2.47
C TYR A 74 -26.29 -5.35 -1.74
N TRP A 75 -25.69 -6.54 -1.85
CA TRP A 75 -24.35 -6.78 -1.36
C TRP A 75 -23.32 -6.31 -2.38
N SER A 76 -22.29 -5.58 -1.94
CA SER A 76 -21.20 -5.17 -2.82
C SER A 76 -19.84 -5.38 -2.16
N PRO A 77 -18.75 -5.55 -2.96
CA PRO A 77 -17.41 -5.63 -2.41
C PRO A 77 -17.06 -4.39 -1.59
N CYS A 78 -16.31 -4.60 -0.50
CA CYS A 78 -15.85 -3.50 0.33
C CYS A 78 -14.87 -2.65 -0.48
N SER A 79 -15.18 -1.36 -0.66
CA SER A 79 -14.34 -0.44 -1.43
C SER A 79 -12.97 -0.21 -0.81
N VAL A 80 -12.84 -0.37 0.52
CA VAL A 80 -11.58 -0.17 1.24
C VAL A 80 -10.55 -1.26 0.93
N CYS A 81 -10.98 -2.53 0.87
CA CYS A 81 -10.08 -3.66 0.62
C CYS A 81 -10.27 -4.30 -0.77
N GLY A 82 -11.14 -3.75 -1.62
CA GLY A 82 -11.48 -4.34 -2.92
C GLY A 82 -12.11 -5.74 -2.81
N GLY A 83 -12.66 -6.09 -1.64
CA GLY A 83 -13.21 -7.41 -1.36
C GLY A 83 -12.23 -8.50 -0.93
N SER A 84 -10.96 -8.16 -0.66
CA SER A 84 -9.99 -9.13 -0.12
C SER A 84 -10.30 -9.51 1.35
N GLY A 85 -10.91 -8.58 2.10
CA GLY A 85 -11.14 -8.69 3.55
C GLY A 85 -9.94 -8.29 4.40
N VAL A 86 -8.80 -7.97 3.77
CA VAL A 86 -7.55 -7.58 4.43
C VAL A 86 -6.90 -6.37 3.75
N VAL A 87 -6.17 -5.57 4.50
CA VAL A 87 -5.36 -4.46 3.96
C VAL A 87 -3.90 -4.68 4.32
N GLN A 88 -3.02 -4.35 3.38
CA GLN A 88 -1.58 -4.28 3.63
C GLN A 88 -1.26 -2.86 4.12
N ARG A 89 -0.52 -2.74 5.22
CA ARG A 89 -0.03 -1.44 5.71
C ARG A 89 1.38 -1.17 5.19
#